data_AF-A0A2N9N4I0-F1
#
_entry.id   AF-A0A2N9N4I0-F1
#
_cell.length_a   1.000
_cell.length_b   1.000
_cell.length_c   1.000
_cell.angle_alpha   90.00
_cell.angle_beta   90.00
_cell.angle_gamma   90.00
#
_symmetry.space_group_name_H-M   'P 1'
#
loop_
_entity.id
_entity.type
_entity.pdbx_description
1 polymer ?
#
loop_
_entity_poly.entity_id
_entity_poly.type
_entity_poly.pdbx_seq_one_letter_code
_entity_poly.pdbx_strand_id
1 'polypeptide(L)'
;MKFAKIVFWSAGIWGVLVLTPLYFMFDRIGRQDPPPITHPAFYYGFVGVGLAWQIAFLMIATNPVRFRPLMIAGIVEKFSYGSALTVLYLQRRLHLSDFTFGAVDLLFGVLFVFAFFRT
;
A
#
# COMPACT_ATOMS: atom_id res chain seq x y z
N MET A 1 -12.30 -18.75 3.02
CA MET A 1 -11.08 -18.47 3.81
C MET A 1 -9.74 -18.58 3.06
N LYS A 2 -9.43 -19.68 2.35
CA LYS A 2 -8.13 -19.84 1.66
C LYS A 2 -7.79 -18.65 0.75
N PHE A 3 -8.77 -18.16 -0.01
CA PHE A 3 -8.63 -16.96 -0.85
C PHE A 3 -8.17 -15.73 -0.05
N ALA A 4 -8.91 -15.34 1.00
CA ALA A 4 -8.54 -14.21 1.85
C ALA A 4 -7.13 -14.37 2.45
N LYS A 5 -6.77 -15.58 2.92
CA LYS A 5 -5.42 -15.85 3.41
C LYS A 5 -4.35 -15.55 2.36
N ILE A 6 -4.51 -16.07 1.14
CA ILE A 6 -3.55 -15.85 0.04
C ILE A 6 -3.45 -14.37 -0.29
N VAL A 7 -4.59 -13.68 -0.47
CA VAL A 7 -4.63 -12.25 -0.80
C VAL A 7 -3.90 -11.41 0.23
N PHE A 8 -4.19 -11.59 1.52
CA PHE A 8 -3.57 -10.79 2.58
C PHE A 8 -2.11 -11.16 2.85
N TRP A 9 -1.70 -12.42 2.67
CA TRP A 9 -0.28 -12.79 2.69
C TRP A 9 0.49 -12.14 1.54
N SER A 10 -0.03 -12.23 0.33
CA SER A 10 0.58 -11.61 -0.86
C SER A 10 0.68 -10.10 -0.70
N ALA A 11 -0.38 -9.43 -0.24
CA ALA A 11 -0.37 -7.99 -0.02
C ALA A 11 0.65 -7.57 1.03
N GLY A 12 0.67 -8.22 2.20
CA GLY A 12 1.61 -7.89 3.28
C GLY A 12 3.07 -8.12 2.88
N ILE A 13 3.38 -9.24 2.21
CA ILE A 13 4.74 -9.52 1.72
C ILE A 13 5.16 -8.50 0.66
N TRP A 14 4.29 -8.24 -0.32
CA TRP A 14 4.54 -7.24 -1.36
C TRP A 14 4.84 -5.86 -0.76
N GLY A 15 3.99 -5.40 0.17
CA GLY A 15 4.19 -4.10 0.80
C GLY A 15 5.47 -4.02 1.62
N VAL A 16 5.87 -5.09 2.34
CA VAL A 16 7.16 -5.10 3.06
C VAL A 16 8.34 -4.99 2.09
N LEU A 17 8.29 -5.69 0.96
CA LEU A 17 9.36 -5.66 -0.05
C LEU A 17 9.47 -4.30 -0.73
N VAL A 18 8.34 -3.62 -0.96
CA VAL A 18 8.32 -2.29 -1.60
C VAL A 18 8.68 -1.17 -0.62
N LEU A 19 8.14 -1.19 0.60
CA LEU A 19 8.28 -0.08 1.55
C LEU A 19 9.60 -0.13 2.33
N THR A 20 10.12 -1.30 2.69
CA THR A 20 11.36 -1.40 3.49
C THR A 20 12.55 -0.70 2.82
N PRO A 21 12.80 -0.89 1.50
CA PRO A 21 13.89 -0.18 0.83
C PRO A 21 13.79 1.34 0.89
N LEU A 22 12.58 1.90 1.00
CA LEU A 22 12.37 3.35 1.03
C LEU A 22 13.07 4.01 2.23
N TYR A 23 13.29 3.31 3.35
CA TYR A 23 14.09 3.84 4.46
C TYR A 23 15.52 4.23 4.07
N PHE A 24 16.08 3.59 3.03
CA PHE A 24 17.46 3.78 2.60
C PHE A 24 17.58 4.55 1.28
N MET A 25 16.44 4.89 0.65
CA MET A 25 16.40 5.49 -0.68
C MET A 25 16.12 7.00 -0.69
N PHE A 26 15.94 7.65 0.48
CA PHE A 26 15.57 9.07 0.58
C PHE A 26 16.45 9.99 -0.29
N ASP A 27 17.77 9.93 -0.12
CA ASP A 27 18.70 10.77 -0.88
C ASP A 27 18.75 10.39 -2.37
N ARG A 28 18.57 9.11 -2.68
CA ARG A 28 18.54 8.63 -4.07
C ARG A 28 17.32 9.22 -4.80
N ILE A 29 16.14 9.13 -4.19
CA ILE A 29 14.90 9.68 -4.75
C ILE A 29 15.03 11.19 -4.92
N GLY A 30 15.51 11.91 -3.90
CA GLY A 30 15.68 13.37 -3.99
C GLY A 30 16.64 13.85 -5.10
N ARG A 31 17.55 12.99 -5.57
CA ARG A 31 18.43 13.29 -6.72
C ARG A 31 17.83 12.84 -8.05
N GLN A 32 17.13 11.70 -8.07
CA GLN A 32 16.59 11.10 -9.29
C GLN A 32 15.27 11.74 -9.72
N ASP A 33 14.50 12.28 -8.78
CA ASP A 33 13.20 12.90 -9.02
C ASP A 33 13.14 14.30 -8.38
N PRO A 34 13.82 15.29 -8.99
CA PRO A 34 13.89 16.64 -8.45
C PRO A 34 12.52 17.36 -8.54
N PRO A 35 12.21 18.25 -7.58
CA PRO A 35 13.10 18.77 -6.54
C PRO A 35 13.28 17.80 -5.35
N PRO A 36 14.40 17.89 -4.61
CA PRO A 36 14.63 17.06 -3.44
C PRO A 36 13.50 17.15 -2.42
N ILE A 37 13.25 16.05 -1.70
CA ILE A 37 12.24 15.98 -0.66
C ILE A 37 12.58 16.97 0.46
N THR A 38 11.75 17.98 0.64
CA THR A 38 11.96 19.05 1.64
C THR A 38 11.36 18.74 3.00
N HIS A 39 10.50 17.73 3.11
CA HIS A 39 9.77 17.38 4.33
C HIS A 39 9.98 15.90 4.68
N PRO A 40 11.12 15.53 5.29
CA PRO A 40 11.46 14.14 5.59
C PRO A 40 10.46 13.45 6.52
N ALA A 41 9.81 14.22 7.41
CA ALA A 41 8.78 13.69 8.31
C ALA A 41 7.59 13.05 7.57
N PHE A 42 7.14 13.64 6.45
CA PHE A 42 6.06 13.05 5.65
C PHE A 42 6.52 11.79 4.90
N TYR A 43 7.76 11.80 4.40
CA TYR A 43 8.34 10.63 3.74
C TYR A 43 8.46 9.44 4.69
N TYR A 44 9.15 9.60 5.81
CA TYR A 44 9.31 8.51 6.78
C TYR A 44 8.00 8.17 7.50
N GLY A 45 7.09 9.13 7.65
CA GLY A 45 5.73 8.91 8.14
C GLY A 45 4.95 7.97 7.22
N PHE A 46 4.99 8.20 5.90
CA PHE A 46 4.38 7.29 4.91
C PHE A 46 4.98 5.90 4.98
N VAL A 47 6.31 5.78 4.98
CA VAL A 47 7.00 4.48 5.04
C VAL A 47 6.64 3.70 6.31
N GLY A 48 6.72 4.37 7.47
CA GLY A 48 6.46 3.73 8.77
C GLY A 48 4.99 3.31 8.94
N VAL A 49 4.05 4.19 8.62
CA VAL A 49 2.61 3.86 8.67
C VAL A 49 2.26 2.78 7.65
N GLY A 50 2.81 2.86 6.44
CA GLY A 50 2.59 1.85 5.41
C GLY A 50 3.08 0.46 5.84
N LEU A 51 4.25 0.37 6.49
CA LEU A 51 4.77 -0.90 7.03
C LEU A 51 3.93 -1.44 8.19
N ALA A 52 3.40 -0.57 9.05
CA ALA A 52 2.49 -0.99 10.12
C ALA A 52 1.22 -1.65 9.55
N TRP A 53 0.69 -1.14 8.44
CA TRP A 53 -0.43 -1.78 7.74
C TRP A 53 -0.07 -3.13 7.12
N GLN A 54 1.17 -3.32 6.66
CA GLN A 54 1.58 -4.64 6.19
C GLN A 54 1.54 -5.68 7.30
N ILE A 55 1.95 -5.32 8.52
CA ILE A 55 1.82 -6.19 9.70
C ILE A 55 0.34 -6.53 9.93
N ALA A 56 -0.55 -5.55 9.86
CA ALA A 56 -1.99 -5.79 9.98
C ALA A 56 -2.51 -6.77 8.91
N PHE A 57 -2.05 -6.67 7.67
CA PHE A 57 -2.42 -7.60 6.60
C PHE A 57 -1.91 -9.02 6.87
N LEU A 58 -0.67 -9.18 7.34
CA LEU A 58 -0.15 -10.48 7.74
C LEU A 58 -0.96 -11.08 8.89
N MET A 59 -1.38 -10.27 9.87
CA MET A 59 -2.28 -10.71 10.95
C MET A 59 -3.64 -11.18 10.42
N ILE A 60 -4.27 -10.42 9.52
CA ILE A 60 -5.52 -10.83 8.86
C ILE A 60 -5.33 -12.17 8.15
N ALA A 61 -4.19 -12.37 7.48
CA ALA A 61 -3.90 -13.59 6.75
C ALA A 61 -3.80 -14.83 7.66
N THR A 62 -3.45 -14.69 8.94
CA THR A 62 -3.43 -15.82 9.90
C THR A 62 -4.82 -16.35 10.21
N ASN A 63 -5.78 -15.45 10.45
CA ASN A 63 -7.17 -15.76 10.79
C ASN A 63 -8.14 -14.72 10.22
N PRO A 64 -8.52 -14.83 8.93
CA PRO A 64 -9.30 -13.77 8.31
C PRO A 64 -10.73 -13.66 8.84
N VAL A 65 -11.30 -14.73 9.44
CA VAL A 65 -12.64 -14.65 10.05
C VAL A 65 -12.60 -13.72 11.26
N ARG A 66 -11.62 -13.93 12.15
CA ARG A 66 -11.43 -13.13 13.36
C ARG A 66 -11.18 -11.66 13.04
N PHE A 67 -10.37 -11.39 12.01
CA PHE A 67 -9.97 -10.04 11.63
C PHE A 67 -10.78 -9.45 10.48
N ARG A 68 -11.94 -10.03 10.14
CA ARG A 68 -12.80 -9.56 9.05
C ARG A 68 -13.16 -8.06 9.15
N PRO A 69 -13.49 -7.49 10.33
CA PRO A 69 -13.74 -6.06 10.44
C PRO A 69 -12.53 -5.18 10.05
N LEU A 70 -11.31 -5.66 10.33
CA LEU A 70 -10.08 -4.92 10.01
C LEU A 70 -9.81 -4.87 8.49
N MET A 71 -10.38 -5.78 7.71
CA MET A 71 -10.31 -5.73 6.24
C MET A 71 -10.91 -4.44 5.69
N ILE A 72 -11.94 -3.87 6.33
CA ILE A 72 -12.55 -2.60 5.92
C ILE A 72 -11.50 -1.49 5.95
N ALA A 73 -10.69 -1.43 7.01
CA ALA A 73 -9.63 -0.44 7.10
C ALA A 73 -8.54 -0.66 6.03
N GLY A 74 -8.22 -1.92 5.70
CA GLY A 74 -7.36 -2.24 4.56
C GLY A 74 -7.93 -1.82 3.21
N ILE A 75 -9.24 -1.97 2.99
CA ILE A 75 -9.92 -1.49 1.78
C ILE A 75 -9.79 0.03 1.68
N VAL A 76 -10.03 0.74 2.79
CA VAL A 76 -9.89 2.21 2.86
C VAL A 76 -8.44 2.63 2.58
N GLU A 77 -7.46 1.96 3.18
CA GLU A 77 -6.04 2.24 2.94
C GLU A 77 -5.68 2.13 1.45
N LYS A 78 -6.07 1.02 0.81
CA LYS A 78 -5.78 0.76 -0.61
C LYS A 78 -6.43 1.76 -1.55
N PHE A 79 -7.74 1.99 -1.40
CA PHE A 79 -8.44 2.92 -2.29
C PHE A 79 -8.09 4.38 -2.03
N SER A 80 -7.80 4.77 -0.78
CA SER A 80 -7.38 6.13 -0.44
C SER A 80 -6.10 6.50 -1.18
N TYR A 81 -5.06 5.65 -1.08
CA TYR A 81 -3.79 5.92 -1.74
C TYR A 81 -3.87 5.73 -3.27
N GLY A 82 -4.46 4.63 -3.74
CA GLY A 82 -4.58 4.34 -5.17
C GLY A 82 -5.39 5.38 -5.94
N SER A 83 -6.48 5.90 -5.37
CA SER A 83 -7.26 6.97 -5.99
C SER A 83 -6.51 8.30 -6.02
N ALA A 84 -5.79 8.65 -4.95
CA ALA A 84 -4.95 9.86 -4.93
C ALA A 84 -3.87 9.82 -6.02
N LEU A 85 -3.16 8.70 -6.15
CA LEU A 85 -2.16 8.50 -7.21
C LEU A 85 -2.79 8.55 -8.61
N THR A 86 -3.99 8.01 -8.78
CA THR A 86 -4.73 8.08 -10.05
C THR A 86 -5.02 9.53 -10.42
N VAL A 87 -5.55 10.33 -9.48
CA VAL A 87 -5.84 11.74 -9.71
C VAL A 87 -4.56 12.52 -10.04
N LEU A 88 -3.48 12.30 -9.29
CA LEU A 88 -2.19 12.97 -9.54
C LEU A 88 -1.59 12.60 -10.89
N TYR A 89 -1.70 11.34 -11.31
CA TYR A 89 -1.27 10.89 -12.63
C TYR A 89 -2.09 11.55 -13.75
N LEU A 90 -3.41 11.61 -13.61
CA LEU A 90 -4.29 12.30 -14.58
C LEU A 90 -4.00 13.81 -14.65
N GLN A 91 -3.58 14.41 -13.55
CA GLN A 91 -3.12 15.80 -13.49
C GLN A 91 -1.70 16.02 -14.03
N ARG A 92 -1.01 14.96 -14.49
CA ARG A 92 0.40 14.98 -14.94
C ARG A 92 1.37 15.46 -13.87
N ARG A 93 1.07 15.17 -12.60
CA ARG A 93 1.91 15.50 -11.42
C ARG A 93 2.66 14.30 -10.89
N LEU A 94 2.65 13.18 -11.63
CA LEU A 94 3.18 11.90 -11.22
C LEU A 94 3.76 11.17 -12.42
N HIS A 95 4.90 10.49 -12.27
CA HIS A 95 5.45 9.66 -13.32
C HIS A 95 4.68 8.34 -13.46
N LEU A 96 4.72 7.72 -14.64
CA LEU A 96 4.05 6.44 -14.88
C LEU A 96 4.60 5.34 -13.97
N SER A 97 5.90 5.35 -13.67
CA SER A 97 6.53 4.42 -12.72
C SER A 97 5.86 4.48 -11.36
N ASP A 98 5.56 5.67 -10.85
CA ASP A 98 4.95 5.85 -9.54
C ASP A 98 3.49 5.41 -9.55
N PHE A 99 2.80 5.66 -10.68
CA PHE A 99 1.42 5.23 -10.86
C PHE A 99 1.28 3.70 -10.82
N THR A 100 2.31 2.95 -11.25
CA THR A 100 2.25 1.49 -11.18
C THR A 100 2.03 0.97 -9.76
N PHE A 101 2.61 1.64 -8.74
CA PHE A 101 2.36 1.27 -7.34
C PHE A 101 0.92 1.53 -6.94
N GLY A 102 0.35 2.68 -7.32
CA GLY A 102 -1.06 3.00 -7.09
C GLY A 102 -2.02 2.03 -7.78
N ALA A 103 -1.67 1.56 -8.98
CA ALA A 103 -2.45 0.54 -9.68
C ALA A 103 -2.42 -0.81 -8.94
N VAL A 104 -1.27 -1.19 -8.35
CA VAL A 104 -1.17 -2.39 -7.51
C VAL A 104 -2.01 -2.23 -6.24
N ASP A 105 -2.03 -1.05 -5.62
CA ASP A 105 -2.91 -0.79 -4.47
C ASP A 105 -4.39 -0.90 -4.84
N LEU A 106 -4.82 -0.34 -5.99
CA LEU A 106 -6.20 -0.49 -6.46
C LEU A 106 -6.56 -1.96 -6.72
N LEU A 107 -5.66 -2.74 -7.32
CA LEU A 107 -5.85 -4.17 -7.51
C LEU A 107 -6.04 -4.89 -6.17
N PHE A 108 -5.17 -4.66 -5.19
CA PHE A 108 -5.32 -5.23 -3.86
C PHE A 108 -6.58 -4.74 -3.16
N GLY A 109 -6.98 -3.47 -3.33
CA GLY A 109 -8.23 -2.93 -2.80
C GLY A 109 -9.45 -3.70 -3.31
N VAL A 110 -9.52 -3.97 -4.61
CA VAL A 110 -10.57 -4.81 -5.21
C VAL A 110 -10.52 -6.24 -4.65
N LEU A 111 -9.33 -6.84 -4.55
CA LEU A 111 -9.18 -8.19 -3.98
C LEU A 111 -9.58 -8.23 -2.50
N PHE A 112 -9.35 -7.17 -1.73
CA PHE A 112 -9.74 -7.07 -0.33
C PHE A 112 -11.25 -6.98 -0.18
N VAL A 113 -11.94 -6.25 -1.06
CA VAL A 113 -13.42 -6.22 -1.12
C VAL A 113 -13.95 -7.64 -1.37
N PHE A 114 -13.41 -8.34 -2.38
CA PHE A 114 -13.80 -9.73 -2.63
C PHE A 114 -13.49 -10.65 -1.45
N ALA A 115 -12.34 -10.48 -0.79
CA ALA A 115 -11.96 -11.25 0.38
C ALA A 115 -12.92 -11.03 1.56
N PHE A 116 -13.39 -9.79 1.77
CA PHE A 116 -14.35 -9.44 2.82
C PHE A 116 -15.72 -10.12 2.63
N PHE A 117 -16.22 -10.18 1.38
CA PHE A 117 -17.49 -10.84 1.08
C PHE A 117 -17.38 -12.38 1.04
N ARG A 118 -16.19 -12.92 0.79
CA ARG A 118 -15.92 -14.38 0.73
C ARG A 118 -15.40 -14.96 2.06
N THR A 119 -15.34 -14.15 3.11
CA THR A 119 -14.92 -14.51 4.47
C THR A 119 -16.13 -14.50 5.39
#